data_AF-A0A3C0UVB7-F1
#
_entry.id   AF-A0A3C0UVB7-F1
#
_cell.length_a   1.000
_cell.length_b   1.000
_cell.length_c   1.000
_cell.angle_alpha   90.00
_cell.angle_beta   90.00
_cell.angle_gamma   90.00
#
_symmetry.space_group_name_H-M   'P 1'
#
loop_
_entity.id
_entity.type
_entity.pdbx_description
1 polymer ?
#
loop_
_entity_poly.entity_id
_entity_poly.type
_entity_poly.pdbx_seq_one_letter_code
_entity_poly.pdbx_strand_id
1 'polypeptide(L)' 'MKKNALPFGKNNLTLMIVGIVLVLGGFVLMSMDSAEFGFGTLGLTVGPLVVVSGFIVEFFAILRKP' A
#
# COMPACT_ATOMS: atom_id res chain seq x y z
N MET A 1 11.97 27.73 18.13
CA MET A 1 12.18 26.28 17.90
C MET A 1 11.47 25.90 16.60
N LYS A 2 12.18 25.39 15.57
CA LYS A 2 11.53 24.87 14.35
C LYS A 2 10.80 23.58 14.75
N LYS A 3 9.50 23.70 14.98
CA LYS A 3 8.62 22.55 15.26
C LYS A 3 8.51 21.80 13.93
N ASN A 4 9.07 20.59 13.86
CA ASN A 4 8.85 19.73 12.70
C ASN A 4 7.33 19.53 12.58
N ALA A 5 6.72 20.16 11.58
CA ALA A 5 5.26 20.23 11.41
C ALA A 5 4.67 18.93 10.83
N LEU A 6 5.51 17.92 10.61
CA LEU A 6 5.08 16.64 10.07
C LEU A 6 4.55 15.77 11.21
N PRO A 7 3.35 15.16 11.04
CA PRO A 7 2.74 14.31 12.05
C PRO A 7 3.54 13.01 12.30
N PHE A 8 4.45 12.65 11.38
CA PHE A 8 5.27 11.45 11.43
C PHE A 8 6.76 11.75 11.21
N GLY A 9 7.64 10.92 11.79
CA GLY A 9 9.06 10.94 11.49
C GLY A 9 9.34 10.56 10.03
N LYS A 10 10.49 10.98 9.48
CA LYS A 10 10.88 10.76 8.08
C LYS A 10 10.74 9.29 7.65
N ASN A 11 11.16 8.36 8.51
CA ASN A 11 11.12 6.93 8.22
C ASN A 11 9.67 6.41 8.11
N ASN A 12 8.77 6.87 8.99
CA ASN A 12 7.37 6.47 8.95
C ASN A 12 6.66 7.07 7.73
N LEU A 13 6.99 8.30 7.36
CA LEU A 13 6.48 8.91 6.14
C LEU A 13 6.93 8.15 4.89
N THR A 14 8.19 7.69 4.84
CA THR A 14 8.65 6.82 3.75
C THR A 14 7.89 5.50 3.71
N LEU A 15 7.60 4.88 4.86
CA LEU A 15 6.81 3.65 4.91
C LEU A 15 5.36 3.85 4.43
N MET A 16 4.74 4.99 4.74
CA MET A 16 3.42 5.35 4.18
C MET A 16 3.48 5.50 2.65
N ILE A 17 4.52 6.12 2.10
CA ILE A 17 4.63 6.21 0.63
C ILE A 17 4.75 4.80 0.02
N VAL A 18 5.51 3.90 0.66
CA VAL A 18 5.63 2.51 0.21
C VAL A 18 4.28 1.78 0.30
N GLY A 19 3.52 1.96 1.39
CA GLY A 19 2.19 1.36 1.56
C GLY A 19 1.22 1.82 0.47
N ILE A 20 1.16 3.12 0.17
CA ILE A 20 0.36 3.68 -0.92
C ILE A 20 0.76 3.08 -2.27
N VAL A 21 2.06 2.98 -2.56
CA VAL A 21 2.56 2.39 -3.82
C VAL A 21 2.14 0.93 -3.94
N LEU A 22 2.16 0.16 -2.83
CA LEU A 22 1.69 -1.23 -2.82
C LEU A 22 0.18 -1.31 -3.08
N VAL A 23 -0.63 -0.47 -2.44
CA VAL A 23 -2.08 -0.43 -2.67
C VAL A 23 -2.38 -0.13 -4.14
N LEU A 24 -1.76 0.91 -4.69
CA LEU A 24 -1.92 1.26 -6.11
C LEU A 24 -1.42 0.13 -7.03
N GLY A 25 -0.28 -0.48 -6.70
CA GLY A 25 0.27 -1.62 -7.42
C GLY A 25 -0.70 -2.82 -7.46
N GLY A 26 -1.39 -3.10 -6.36
CA GLY A 26 -2.42 -4.14 -6.31
C GLY A 26 -3.59 -3.88 -7.26
N PHE A 27 -4.08 -2.62 -7.33
CA PHE A 27 -5.11 -2.24 -8.29
C PHE A 27 -4.63 -2.27 -9.74
N VAL A 28 -3.38 -1.87 -10.00
CA VAL A 28 -2.78 -1.99 -11.34
C VAL A 28 -2.70 -3.45 -11.77
N LEU A 29 -2.29 -4.36 -10.87
CA LEU A 29 -2.25 -5.79 -11.16
C LEU A 29 -3.63 -6.35 -11.51
N MET A 30 -4.69 -5.93 -10.81
CA MET A 30 -6.06 -6.30 -11.16
C MET A 30 -6.45 -5.79 -12.55
N SER A 31 -6.07 -4.54 -12.87
CA SER A 31 -6.38 -3.94 -14.17
C SER A 31 -5.64 -4.58 -15.34
N MET A 32 -4.54 -5.29 -15.09
CA MET A 32 -3.78 -6.01 -16.11
C MET A 32 -4.34 -7.42 -16.38
N ASP A 33 -5.26 -7.91 -15.56
CA ASP A 33 -5.85 -9.23 -15.75
C ASP A 33 -6.75 -9.23 -17.00
N SER A 34 -6.47 -10.16 -17.91
CA SER A 34 -7.19 -10.31 -19.18
C SER A 34 -8.33 -11.34 -19.10
N ALA A 35 -8.50 -12.01 -17.96
CA ALA A 35 -9.62 -12.90 -17.72
C ALA A 35 -10.95 -12.12 -17.70
N GLU A 36 -12.04 -12.79 -18.08
CA GLU A 36 -13.37 -12.19 -18.05
C GLU A 36 -13.70 -11.73 -16.61
N PHE A 37 -14.12 -10.47 -16.48
CA PHE A 37 -14.34 -9.78 -15.20
C PHE A 37 -13.13 -9.73 -14.23
N GLY A 38 -11.91 -10.06 -14.68
CA GLY A 38 -10.74 -10.13 -13.81
C GLY A 38 -10.76 -11.31 -12.83
N PHE A 39 -11.49 -12.39 -13.15
CA PHE A 39 -11.51 -13.62 -12.35
C PHE A 39 -10.25 -14.49 -12.49
N GLY A 40 -9.21 -13.99 -13.17
CA GLY A 40 -7.93 -14.66 -13.24
C GLY A 40 -7.23 -14.62 -11.88
N THR A 41 -6.14 -15.39 -11.75
CA THR A 41 -5.37 -15.44 -10.50
C THR A 41 -4.76 -14.08 -10.15
N LEU A 42 -4.40 -13.29 -11.16
CA LEU A 42 -3.87 -11.94 -11.00
C LEU A 42 -4.90 -10.97 -10.41
N GLY A 43 -6.13 -10.96 -10.95
CA GLY A 43 -7.19 -10.09 -10.48
C GLY A 43 -7.85 -10.55 -9.17
N LEU A 44 -8.08 -11.85 -9.01
CA LEU A 44 -8.85 -12.36 -7.87
C LEU A 44 -8.00 -12.70 -6.64
N THR A 45 -6.72 -13.03 -6.82
CA THR A 45 -5.84 -13.46 -5.72
C THR A 45 -4.66 -12.53 -5.51
N VAL A 46 -3.83 -12.30 -6.54
CA VAL A 46 -2.58 -11.54 -6.39
C VAL A 46 -2.86 -10.06 -6.12
N GLY A 47 -3.73 -9.42 -6.90
CA GLY A 47 -4.12 -8.03 -6.71
C GLY A 47 -4.62 -7.76 -5.28
N PRO A 48 -5.64 -8.49 -4.78
CA PRO A 48 -6.16 -8.28 -3.43
C PRO A 48 -5.11 -8.53 -2.35
N LEU A 49 -4.27 -9.56 -2.49
CA LEU A 49 -3.17 -9.82 -1.53
C LEU A 49 -2.16 -8.67 -1.47
N VAL A 50 -1.81 -8.08 -2.62
CA VAL A 50 -0.91 -6.94 -2.69
C VAL A 50 -1.54 -5.70 -2.05
N VAL A 51 -2.84 -5.45 -2.30
CA VAL A 51 -3.58 -4.35 -1.65
C VAL A 51 -3.59 -4.52 -0.12
N VAL A 52 -3.92 -5.71 0.38
CA VAL A 52 -3.93 -6.01 1.82
C VAL A 52 -2.54 -5.82 2.43
N SER A 53 -1.48 -6.25 1.74
CA SER A 53 -0.10 -6.05 2.18
C SER A 53 0.25 -4.56 2.27
N GLY A 54 -0.21 -3.75 1.31
CA GLY A 54 -0.07 -2.29 1.35
C GLY A 54 -0.75 -1.67 2.57
N PHE A 55 -1.98 -2.10 2.89
CA PHE A 55 -2.67 -1.66 4.11
C PHE A 55 -1.95 -2.09 5.40
N ILE A 56 -1.39 -3.31 5.45
CA ILE A 56 -0.58 -3.75 6.59
C ILE A 56 0.62 -2.83 6.79
N VAL A 57 1.29 -2.43 5.70
CA VAL A 57 2.41 -1.47 5.74
C VAL A 57 1.94 -0.10 6.25
N GLU A 58 0.78 0.40 5.82
CA GLU A 58 0.20 1.65 6.36
C GLU A 58 -0.05 1.56 7.87
N PHE A 59 -0.71 0.50 8.32
CA PHE A 59 -0.97 0.29 9.74
C PHE A 59 0.34 0.21 10.53
N PHE A 60 1.35 -0.49 10.00
CA PHE A 60 2.66 -0.55 10.62
C PHE A 60 3.35 0.82 10.67
N ALA A 61 3.29 1.60 9.59
CA ALA A 61 3.88 2.94 9.51
C ALA A 61 3.27 3.92 10.52
N ILE A 62 1.95 3.82 10.73
CA ILE A 62 1.19 4.67 11.67
C ILE A 62 1.46 4.24 13.12
N LEU A 63 1.46 2.93 13.40
CA LEU A 63 1.63 2.39 14.76
C LEU A 63 3.08 2.38 15.25
N ARG A 64 4.05 2.43 14.33
CA ARG A 64 5.47 2.51 14.67
C ARG A 64 5.72 3.84 15.39
N LYS A 65 6.17 3.78 16.65
CA LYS A 65 6.57 4.98 17.38
C LYS A 65 7.70 5.70 16.63
N PRO A 66 7.63 7.03 16.50
CA PRO A 66 8.63 7.83 15.77
C PRO A 66 10.01 7.77 16.43
#